data_AF-I3YQW4-F1
#
_entry.id   AF-I3YQW4-F1
#
_cell.length_a   1.000
_cell.length_b   1.000
_cell.length_c   1.000
_cell.angle_alpha   90.00
_cell.angle_beta   90.00
_cell.angle_gamma   90.00
#
_symmetry.space_group_name_H-M   'P 1'
#
loop_
_entity.id
_entity.type
_entity.pdbx_description
1 polymer ?
#
loop_
_entity_poly.entity_id
_entity_poly.type
_entity_poly.pdbx_seq_one_letter_code
_entity_poly.pdbx_strand_id
1 'polypeptide(L)'
;MARLIGETEKIVDAAQIPAAEFSSQVVVGFTVDETGNVTQWRFLDNTCEGKDSVGVEPATPPTREAMTEALGRLEKWTPAMKDGKPTTYSWRLTMRLRYDGRFTGRGAKGEGVVRVRFYIEPDGKITIGEVIKSPDEKLSREMIRVIRSSKGKWTPRKVRGVPQRTAYEYGVNFLGMAE
;
A
#
# COMPACT_ATOMS: atom_id res chain seq x y z
N MET A 1 -6.16 5.13 -14.08
CA MET A 1 -6.59 4.49 -12.81
C MET A 1 -5.40 4.22 -11.89
N ALA A 2 -4.48 3.30 -12.22
CA ALA A 2 -3.33 2.98 -11.36
C ALA A 2 -2.47 4.22 -10.99
N ARG A 3 -2.23 5.12 -11.95
CA ARG A 3 -1.47 6.37 -11.73
C ARG A 3 -2.06 7.27 -10.62
N LEU A 4 -3.39 7.40 -10.58
CA LEU A 4 -4.07 8.24 -9.58
C LEU A 4 -3.97 7.64 -8.18
N ILE A 5 -4.14 6.32 -8.07
CA ILE A 5 -4.00 5.60 -6.79
C ILE A 5 -2.56 5.75 -6.27
N GLY A 6 -1.57 5.44 -7.11
CA GLY A 6 -0.16 5.54 -6.70
C GLY A 6 0.26 6.96 -6.32
N GLU A 7 -0.20 7.99 -7.03
CA GLU A 7 0.12 9.38 -6.67
C GLU A 7 -0.60 9.82 -5.37
N THR A 8 -1.82 9.33 -5.14
CA THR A 8 -2.53 9.55 -3.86
C THR A 8 -1.75 8.92 -2.71
N GLU A 9 -1.33 7.67 -2.85
CA GLU A 9 -0.56 6.96 -1.81
C GLU A 9 0.75 7.70 -1.48
N LYS A 10 1.49 8.20 -2.47
CA LYS A 10 2.69 9.03 -2.23
C LYS A 10 2.39 10.30 -1.43
N ILE A 11 1.27 10.97 -1.71
CA ILE A 11 0.89 12.20 -1.00
C ILE A 11 0.51 11.88 0.45
N VAL A 12 -0.28 10.83 0.65
CA VAL A 12 -0.69 10.35 1.98
C VAL A 12 0.53 9.94 2.81
N ASP A 13 1.47 9.24 2.20
CA ASP A 13 2.76 8.87 2.80
C ASP A 13 3.58 10.11 3.17
N ALA A 14 3.73 11.07 2.25
CA ALA A 14 4.50 12.28 2.47
C ALA A 14 3.90 13.16 3.58
N ALA A 15 2.57 13.24 3.63
CA ALA A 15 1.81 13.97 4.65
C ALA A 15 1.70 13.23 5.99
N GLN A 16 2.12 11.95 6.06
CA GLN A 16 2.07 11.11 7.27
C GLN A 16 0.64 10.99 7.85
N ILE A 17 -0.37 10.91 6.97
CA ILE A 17 -1.77 10.81 7.39
C ILE A 17 -1.98 9.48 8.14
N PRO A 18 -2.56 9.46 9.36
CA PRO A 18 -2.83 8.22 10.08
C PRO A 18 -3.78 7.30 9.31
N ALA A 19 -3.53 5.99 9.32
CA ALA A 19 -4.38 5.05 8.57
C ALA A 19 -5.84 5.02 9.02
N ALA A 20 -6.10 5.36 10.30
CA ALA A 20 -7.45 5.49 10.83
C ALA A 20 -8.22 6.70 10.25
N GLU A 21 -7.49 7.71 9.74
CA GLU A 21 -8.05 8.92 9.14
C GLU A 21 -8.17 8.82 7.62
N PHE A 22 -7.81 7.67 7.03
CA PHE A 22 -7.76 7.46 5.60
C PHE A 22 -8.82 6.46 5.13
N SER A 23 -9.60 6.84 4.12
CA SER A 23 -10.65 5.98 3.56
C SER A 23 -10.06 4.90 2.68
N SER A 24 -10.33 3.63 3.01
CA SER A 24 -9.86 2.47 2.24
C SER A 24 -10.61 2.26 0.92
N GLN A 25 -11.80 2.85 0.79
CA GLN A 25 -12.60 2.80 -0.43
C GLN A 25 -13.16 4.20 -0.73
N VAL A 26 -12.97 4.65 -1.96
CA VAL A 26 -13.47 5.94 -2.44
C VAL A 26 -14.07 5.75 -3.83
N VAL A 27 -15.17 6.44 -4.10
CA VAL A 27 -15.74 6.50 -5.46
C VAL A 27 -15.71 7.92 -5.96
N VAL A 28 -15.28 8.10 -7.20
CA VAL A 28 -15.22 9.40 -7.86
C VAL A 28 -15.93 9.36 -9.20
N GLY A 29 -16.60 10.45 -9.53
CA GLY A 29 -17.15 10.74 -10.85
C GLY A 29 -16.33 11.83 -11.50
N PHE A 30 -15.95 11.63 -12.76
CA PHE A 30 -15.19 12.62 -13.51
C PHE A 30 -15.52 12.64 -14.99
N THR A 31 -15.19 13.74 -15.64
CA THR A 31 -15.33 13.95 -17.08
C THR A 31 -13.98 14.29 -17.68
N VAL A 32 -13.60 13.60 -18.75
CA VAL A 32 -12.40 13.89 -19.53
C VAL A 32 -12.82 14.47 -20.86
N ASP A 33 -12.30 15.65 -21.20
CA ASP A 33 -12.56 16.32 -22.47
C ASP A 33 -11.79 15.69 -23.65
N GLU A 34 -12.04 16.20 -24.86
CA GLU A 34 -11.41 15.72 -26.10
C GLU A 34 -9.89 15.90 -26.15
N THR A 35 -9.34 16.76 -25.28
CA THR A 35 -7.90 17.01 -25.16
C THR A 35 -7.24 16.25 -24.03
N GLY A 36 -8.02 15.48 -23.25
CA GLY A 36 -7.54 14.69 -22.13
C GLY A 36 -7.57 15.39 -20.78
N ASN A 37 -8.14 16.59 -20.65
CA ASN A 37 -8.21 17.24 -19.34
C ASN A 37 -9.41 16.71 -18.55
N VAL A 38 -9.22 16.57 -17.24
CA VAL A 38 -10.32 16.29 -16.32
C VAL A 38 -11.04 17.60 -16.02
N THR A 39 -12.27 17.76 -16.52
CA THR A 39 -13.05 19.00 -16.43
C THR A 39 -14.15 18.97 -15.37
N GLN A 40 -14.50 17.77 -14.89
CA GLN A 40 -15.37 17.58 -13.73
C GLN A 40 -14.74 16.57 -12.79
N TRP A 41 -14.79 16.85 -11.49
CA TRP A 41 -14.29 15.98 -10.43
C TRP A 41 -15.25 16.02 -9.24
N ARG A 42 -15.79 14.87 -8.84
CA ARG A 42 -16.74 14.74 -7.74
C ARG A 42 -16.47 13.47 -6.94
N PHE A 43 -16.53 13.57 -5.63
CA PHE A 43 -16.57 12.41 -4.75
C PHE A 43 -18.02 11.93 -4.65
N LEU A 44 -18.23 10.62 -4.76
CA LEU A 44 -19.54 9.98 -4.79
C LEU A 44 -19.64 9.07 -3.57
N ASP A 45 -20.68 9.26 -2.77
CA ASP A 45 -20.89 8.56 -1.50
C ASP A 45 -22.39 8.40 -1.21
N ASN A 46 -22.72 7.79 -0.07
CA ASN A 46 -24.09 7.51 0.37
C ASN A 46 -24.89 8.77 0.76
N THR A 47 -24.22 9.91 0.92
CA THR A 47 -24.86 11.19 1.25
C THR A 47 -25.23 12.01 0.01
N CYS A 48 -24.73 11.63 -1.17
CA CYS A 48 -25.07 12.27 -2.43
C CYS A 48 -26.51 11.93 -2.87
N GLU A 49 -27.08 12.75 -3.76
CA GLU A 49 -28.40 12.52 -4.35
C GLU A 49 -28.34 11.90 -5.76
N GLY A 50 -29.42 11.25 -6.18
CA GLY A 50 -29.58 10.73 -7.54
C GLY A 50 -28.48 9.75 -7.96
N LYS A 51 -27.94 9.93 -9.16
CA LYS A 51 -26.92 9.04 -9.74
C LYS A 51 -25.56 9.07 -9.03
N ASP A 52 -25.33 10.10 -8.21
CA ASP A 52 -24.09 10.27 -7.45
C ASP A 52 -24.19 9.55 -6.08
N SER A 53 -25.41 9.19 -5.62
CA SER A 53 -25.67 8.42 -4.39
C SER A 53 -25.26 6.96 -4.52
N VAL A 54 -24.34 6.49 -3.67
CA VAL A 54 -23.83 5.12 -3.71
C VAL A 54 -23.46 4.54 -2.35
N GLY A 55 -23.48 3.20 -2.24
CA GLY A 55 -23.25 2.49 -0.97
C GLY A 55 -21.82 2.50 -0.45
N VAL A 56 -21.13 3.64 -0.48
CA VAL A 56 -19.80 3.86 0.11
C VAL A 56 -19.89 5.07 1.03
N GLU A 57 -19.27 4.99 2.21
CA GLU A 57 -19.20 6.11 3.14
C GLU A 57 -18.43 7.29 2.54
N PRO A 58 -18.72 8.54 2.97
CA PRO A 58 -17.98 9.71 2.51
C PRO A 58 -16.48 9.57 2.75
N ALA A 59 -15.69 9.91 1.75
CA ALA A 59 -14.24 9.95 1.89
C ALA A 59 -13.85 10.96 2.97
N THR A 60 -12.89 10.61 3.84
CA THR A 60 -12.41 11.52 4.89
C THR A 60 -11.78 12.77 4.27
N PRO A 61 -11.77 13.92 4.97
CA PRO A 61 -11.15 15.14 4.46
C PRO A 61 -9.70 14.94 3.99
N PRO A 62 -8.81 14.27 4.75
CA PRO A 62 -7.43 14.03 4.29
C PRO A 62 -7.36 13.18 3.00
N THR A 63 -8.27 12.22 2.85
CA THR A 63 -8.34 11.41 1.62
C THR A 63 -8.77 12.26 0.41
N ARG A 64 -9.77 13.13 0.60
CA ARG A 64 -10.27 14.00 -0.47
C ARG A 64 -9.20 14.99 -0.93
N GLU A 65 -8.48 15.57 0.01
CA GLU A 65 -7.37 16.49 -0.26
C GLU A 65 -6.25 15.78 -1.04
N ALA A 66 -5.76 14.65 -0.53
CA ALA A 66 -4.67 13.91 -1.17
C ALA A 66 -5.03 13.45 -2.60
N MET A 67 -6.26 13.00 -2.82
CA MET A 67 -6.71 12.59 -4.16
C MET A 67 -6.88 13.77 -5.12
N THR A 68 -7.30 14.93 -4.62
CA THR A 68 -7.46 16.14 -5.43
C THR A 68 -6.10 16.69 -5.82
N GLU A 69 -5.14 16.67 -4.91
CA GLU A 69 -3.75 17.01 -5.21
C GLU A 69 -3.12 16.00 -6.19
N ALA A 70 -3.33 14.69 -5.97
CA ALA A 70 -2.85 13.65 -6.86
C ALA A 70 -3.35 13.87 -8.29
N LEU A 71 -4.65 14.17 -8.45
CA LEU A 71 -5.25 14.49 -9.74
C LEU A 71 -4.53 15.67 -10.42
N GLY A 72 -4.22 16.73 -9.68
CA GLY A 72 -3.53 17.91 -10.19
C GLY A 72 -2.07 17.67 -10.64
N ARG A 73 -1.44 16.60 -10.13
CA ARG A 73 -0.08 16.20 -10.51
C ARG A 73 -0.03 15.27 -11.73
N LEU A 74 -1.16 14.71 -12.14
CA LEU A 74 -1.21 13.80 -13.28
C LEU A 74 -1.11 14.55 -14.61
N GLU A 75 -0.43 13.93 -15.56
CA GLU A 75 -0.51 14.32 -16.96
C GLU A 75 -1.94 14.18 -17.50
N LYS A 76 -2.18 14.79 -18.68
CA LYS A 76 -3.44 14.65 -19.41
C LYS A 76 -3.81 13.18 -19.60
N TRP A 77 -5.09 12.89 -19.40
CA TRP A 77 -5.64 11.55 -19.55
C TRP A 77 -5.89 11.25 -21.02
N THR A 78 -5.96 9.97 -21.38
CA THR A 78 -6.31 9.59 -22.75
C THR A 78 -7.80 9.88 -22.99
N PRO A 79 -8.16 10.73 -23.96
CA PRO A 79 -9.56 10.93 -24.32
C PRO A 79 -10.14 9.65 -24.92
N ALA A 80 -11.47 9.51 -24.90
CA ALA A 80 -12.12 8.41 -25.61
C ALA A 80 -12.03 8.66 -27.13
N MET A 81 -12.04 7.59 -27.92
CA MET A 81 -12.06 7.70 -29.38
C MET A 81 -13.40 7.22 -29.92
N LYS A 82 -14.02 8.02 -30.78
CA LYS A 82 -15.24 7.67 -31.51
C LYS A 82 -15.06 8.06 -32.98
N ASP A 83 -15.26 7.10 -33.88
CA ASP A 83 -15.09 7.29 -35.33
C ASP A 83 -13.74 7.93 -35.71
N GLY A 84 -12.68 7.52 -35.01
CA GLY A 84 -11.31 8.01 -35.23
C GLY A 84 -11.02 9.41 -34.67
N LYS A 85 -11.96 10.04 -33.97
CA LYS A 85 -11.79 11.36 -33.36
C LYS A 85 -11.83 11.29 -31.82
N PRO A 86 -11.03 12.08 -31.11
CA PRO A 86 -11.17 12.25 -29.66
C PRO A 86 -12.57 12.74 -29.28
N THR A 87 -13.11 12.23 -28.19
CA THR A 87 -14.43 12.62 -27.68
C THR A 87 -14.44 12.66 -26.16
N THR A 88 -15.32 13.51 -25.63
CA THR A 88 -15.53 13.67 -24.19
C THR A 88 -16.20 12.42 -23.61
N TYR A 89 -15.76 11.96 -22.44
CA TYR A 89 -16.43 10.89 -21.71
C TYR A 89 -16.57 11.22 -20.23
N SER A 90 -17.61 10.66 -19.61
CA SER A 90 -17.78 10.68 -18.16
C SER A 90 -17.64 9.27 -17.62
N TRP A 91 -16.93 9.14 -16.50
CA TRP A 91 -16.68 7.85 -15.89
C TRP A 91 -16.87 7.91 -14.39
N ARG A 92 -17.19 6.75 -13.83
CA ARG A 92 -17.28 6.52 -12.40
C ARG A 92 -16.24 5.49 -12.02
N LEU A 93 -15.35 5.85 -11.10
CA LEU A 93 -14.24 5.02 -10.68
C LEU A 93 -14.33 4.71 -9.19
N THR A 94 -14.48 3.43 -8.87
CA THR A 94 -14.29 2.91 -7.50
C THR A 94 -12.83 2.56 -7.29
N MET A 95 -12.19 3.19 -6.31
CA MET A 95 -10.82 2.91 -5.88
C MET A 95 -10.83 2.21 -4.54
N ARG A 96 -9.95 1.22 -4.42
CA ARG A 96 -9.60 0.61 -3.14
C ARG A 96 -8.17 1.04 -2.83
N LEU A 97 -8.04 1.99 -1.92
CA LEU A 97 -6.75 2.56 -1.55
C LEU A 97 -6.15 1.65 -0.48
N ARG A 98 -5.00 1.03 -0.77
CA ARG A 98 -4.36 0.08 0.13
C ARG A 98 -3.31 0.80 0.96
N TYR A 99 -3.77 1.72 1.79
CA TYR A 99 -2.90 2.41 2.72
C TYR A 99 -2.67 1.54 3.97
N ASP A 100 -1.50 0.92 4.05
CA ASP A 100 -1.06 0.24 5.27
C ASP A 100 -0.18 1.18 6.09
N GLY A 101 -0.79 1.90 7.04
CA GLY A 101 -0.08 2.80 7.96
C GLY A 101 0.99 2.12 8.82
N ARG A 102 1.14 0.80 8.73
CA ARG A 102 2.27 0.06 9.34
C ARG A 102 3.62 0.40 8.72
N PHE A 103 3.71 1.13 7.60
CA PHE A 103 4.99 1.50 6.97
C PHE A 103 5.24 3.00 6.81
N THR A 104 4.41 3.88 7.39
CA THR A 104 4.53 5.33 7.14
C THR A 104 4.99 6.08 8.40
N GLY A 105 6.28 6.43 8.42
CA GLY A 105 6.98 7.12 9.51
C GLY A 105 8.31 7.65 8.95
N ARG A 106 8.76 8.87 9.32
CA ARG A 106 10.07 9.40 8.87
C ARG A 106 11.17 8.33 9.00
N GLY A 107 11.75 7.92 7.87
CA GLY A 107 12.80 6.89 7.78
C GLY A 107 12.36 5.60 7.10
N ALA A 108 11.05 5.32 7.05
CA ALA A 108 10.49 4.18 6.35
C ALA A 108 10.39 4.45 4.85
N LYS A 109 11.48 4.21 4.13
CA LYS A 109 11.33 3.77 2.74
C LYS A 109 10.62 2.42 2.85
N GLY A 110 9.35 2.33 2.50
CA GLY A 110 8.56 1.10 2.46
C GLY A 110 9.11 0.01 1.52
N GLU A 111 10.34 0.22 1.04
CA GLU A 111 11.10 -0.62 0.16
C GLU A 111 12.50 -0.82 0.75
N GLY A 112 13.00 -2.05 0.70
CA GLY A 112 14.39 -2.34 1.04
C GLY A 112 14.59 -3.70 1.69
N VAL A 113 15.86 -4.07 1.78
CA VAL A 113 16.27 -5.37 2.30
C VAL A 113 16.28 -5.35 3.82
N VAL A 114 15.39 -6.12 4.42
CA VAL A 114 15.43 -6.46 5.85
C VAL A 114 16.10 -7.81 6.01
N ARG A 115 17.11 -7.89 6.88
CA ARG A 115 17.82 -9.13 7.21
C ARG A 115 17.84 -9.34 8.71
N VAL A 116 17.35 -10.48 9.17
CA VAL A 116 17.26 -10.83 10.59
C VAL A 116 17.95 -12.16 10.84
N ARG A 117 18.76 -12.21 11.89
CA ARG A 117 19.32 -13.45 12.45
C ARG A 117 18.41 -13.97 13.54
N PHE A 118 18.10 -15.25 13.49
CA PHE A 118 17.33 -15.95 14.51
C PHE A 118 17.86 -17.39 14.67
N TYR A 119 17.41 -18.04 15.72
CA TYR A 119 17.85 -19.38 16.09
C TYR A 119 16.66 -20.31 16.19
N ILE A 120 16.84 -21.52 15.68
CA ILE A 120 15.96 -22.65 16.01
C ILE A 120 16.63 -23.42 17.14
N GLU A 121 15.99 -23.42 18.30
CA GLU A 121 16.44 -24.16 19.47
C GLU A 121 16.24 -25.68 19.28
N PRO A 122 16.90 -26.55 20.07
CA PRO A 122 16.74 -28.01 19.97
C PRO A 122 15.28 -28.49 20.10
N ASP A 123 14.44 -27.75 20.83
CA ASP A 123 13.01 -28.03 21.01
C ASP A 123 12.12 -27.45 19.88
N GLY A 124 12.72 -26.86 18.84
CA GLY A 124 12.03 -26.26 17.70
C GLY A 124 11.45 -24.86 17.97
N LYS A 125 11.67 -24.27 19.15
CA LYS A 125 11.31 -22.87 19.39
C LYS A 125 12.22 -21.93 18.61
N ILE A 126 11.68 -20.74 18.35
CA ILE A 126 12.38 -19.68 17.64
C ILE A 126 12.83 -18.63 18.65
N THR A 127 14.12 -18.32 18.65
CA THR A 127 14.71 -17.20 19.39
C THR A 127 15.16 -16.14 18.40
N ILE A 128 14.63 -14.92 18.51
CA ILE A 128 15.08 -13.79 17.68
C ILE A 128 16.45 -13.33 18.19
N GLY A 129 17.42 -13.21 17.28
CA GLY A 129 18.76 -12.72 17.59
C GLY A 129 18.85 -11.21 17.37
N GLU A 130 19.23 -10.81 16.18
CA GLU A 130 19.49 -9.41 15.81
C GLU A 130 18.91 -9.06 14.43
N VAL A 131 18.58 -7.79 14.25
CA VAL A 131 18.28 -7.22 12.93
C VAL A 131 19.62 -6.80 12.32
N ILE A 132 20.14 -7.58 11.37
CA ILE A 132 21.42 -7.35 10.71
C ILE A 132 21.35 -6.10 9.81
N LYS A 133 20.23 -5.94 9.10
CA LYS A 133 20.01 -4.82 8.18
C LYS A 133 18.52 -4.51 8.16
N SER A 134 18.17 -3.23 8.23
CA SER A 134 16.82 -2.79 7.89
C SER A 134 16.85 -1.34 7.45
N PRO A 135 16.07 -0.96 6.43
CA PRO A 135 15.83 0.45 6.12
C PRO A 135 14.98 1.13 7.20
N ASP A 136 14.19 0.37 7.97
CA ASP A 136 13.22 0.90 8.92
C ASP A 136 12.86 -0.06 10.07
N GLU A 137 12.49 0.49 11.22
CA GLU A 137 12.13 -0.29 12.40
C GLU A 137 10.78 -1.01 12.25
N LYS A 138 9.81 -0.43 11.55
CA LYS A 138 8.50 -1.07 11.32
C LYS A 138 8.65 -2.28 10.40
N LEU A 139 9.47 -2.17 9.35
CA LEU A 139 9.85 -3.30 8.50
C LEU A 139 10.59 -4.40 9.30
N SER A 140 11.44 -4.01 10.26
CA SER A 140 12.09 -4.94 11.19
C SER A 140 11.07 -5.69 12.06
N ARG A 141 10.09 -4.97 12.63
CA ARG A 141 9.03 -5.55 13.45
C ARG A 141 8.17 -6.53 12.66
N GLU A 142 7.83 -6.20 11.43
CA GLU A 142 7.05 -7.07 10.55
C GLU A 142 7.84 -8.35 10.19
N MET A 143 9.12 -8.23 9.85
CA MET A 143 9.98 -9.38 9.59
C MET A 143 10.09 -10.30 10.82
N ILE A 144 10.25 -9.73 12.02
CA ILE A 144 10.26 -10.50 13.28
C ILE A 144 8.92 -11.20 13.50
N ARG A 145 7.79 -10.53 13.22
CA ARG A 145 6.45 -11.12 13.32
C ARG A 145 6.31 -12.33 12.40
N VAL A 146 6.70 -12.21 11.13
CA VAL A 146 6.66 -13.31 10.14
C VAL A 146 7.52 -14.49 10.59
N ILE A 147 8.76 -14.22 11.05
CA ILE A 147 9.64 -15.26 11.59
C ILE A 147 8.98 -15.96 12.79
N ARG A 148 8.40 -15.22 13.74
CA ARG A 148 7.68 -15.83 14.88
C ARG A 148 6.46 -16.65 14.45
N SER A 149 5.70 -16.17 13.47
CA SER A 149 4.53 -16.88 12.93
C SER A 149 4.89 -18.17 12.17
N SER A 150 6.15 -18.33 11.75
CA SER A 150 6.63 -19.55 11.10
C SER A 150 7.03 -20.68 12.06
N LYS A 151 6.73 -20.54 13.36
CA LYS A 151 6.96 -21.58 14.38
C LYS A 151 6.40 -22.94 13.92
N GLY A 152 7.19 -23.99 14.11
CA GLY A 152 6.83 -25.36 13.70
C GLY A 152 7.04 -25.68 12.22
N LYS A 153 7.46 -24.70 11.40
CA LYS A 153 7.87 -24.92 10.00
C LYS A 153 9.36 -25.21 9.84
N TRP A 154 10.15 -25.00 10.90
CA TRP A 154 11.59 -25.18 10.90
C TRP A 154 11.99 -26.42 11.67
N THR A 155 13.01 -27.13 11.18
CA THR A 155 13.60 -28.27 11.88
C THR A 155 15.04 -27.91 12.29
N PRO A 156 15.42 -28.05 13.57
CA PRO A 156 16.80 -27.81 14.00
C PRO A 156 17.73 -28.83 13.35
N ARG A 157 18.95 -28.38 13.03
CA ARG A 157 19.99 -29.27 12.52
C ARG A 157 20.33 -30.30 13.61
N LYS A 158 20.48 -31.56 13.21
CA LYS A 158 20.93 -32.63 14.10
C LYS A 158 22.42 -32.89 13.92
N VAL A 159 23.15 -33.02 15.02
CA VAL A 159 24.54 -33.47 15.05
C VAL A 159 24.56 -34.80 15.78
N ARG A 160 24.99 -35.87 15.09
CA ARG A 160 24.96 -37.25 15.62
C ARG A 160 23.58 -37.64 16.18
N GLY A 161 22.52 -37.28 15.46
CA GLY A 161 21.13 -37.56 15.85
C GLY A 161 20.54 -36.61 16.89
N VAL A 162 21.35 -35.79 17.56
CA VAL A 162 20.89 -34.86 18.61
C VAL A 162 20.56 -33.49 17.98
N PRO A 163 19.34 -32.95 18.17
CA PRO A 163 19.00 -31.59 17.76
C PRO A 163 19.91 -30.56 18.44
N GLN A 164 20.45 -29.63 17.65
CA GLN A 164 21.32 -28.57 18.12
C GLN A 164 20.78 -27.20 17.72
N ARG A 165 21.06 -26.19 18.55
CA ARG A 165 20.73 -24.80 18.24
C ARG A 165 21.34 -24.43 16.89
N THR A 166 20.50 -23.95 15.97
CA THR A 166 20.91 -23.65 14.60
C THR A 166 20.60 -22.19 14.28
N ALA A 167 21.61 -21.44 13.84
CA ALA A 167 21.44 -20.06 13.40
C ALA A 167 20.93 -20.01 11.95
N TYR A 168 19.97 -19.12 11.69
CA TYR A 168 19.46 -18.79 10.37
C TYR A 168 19.51 -17.28 10.17
N GLU A 169 19.80 -16.87 8.94
CA GLU A 169 19.65 -15.50 8.49
C GLU A 169 18.58 -15.46 7.41
N TYR A 170 17.48 -14.76 7.69
CA TYR A 170 16.40 -14.58 6.72
C TYR A 170 16.41 -13.15 6.22
N GLY A 171 16.49 -13.01 4.90
CA GLY A 171 16.51 -11.73 4.20
C GLY A 171 15.31 -11.63 3.27
N VAL A 172 14.53 -10.57 3.41
CA VAL A 172 13.43 -10.26 2.51
C VAL A 172 13.67 -8.88 1.91
N ASN A 173 13.58 -8.80 0.59
CA ASN A 173 13.46 -7.51 -0.07
C ASN A 173 11.99 -7.12 -0.05
N PHE A 174 11.64 -6.13 0.78
CA PHE A 174 10.33 -5.52 0.68
C PHE A 174 10.38 -4.66 -0.59
N LEU A 175 9.73 -5.14 -1.64
CA LEU A 175 9.45 -4.31 -2.79
C LEU A 175 8.25 -3.46 -2.38
N GLY A 176 8.39 -2.13 -2.45
CA GLY A 176 7.18 -1.31 -2.50
C GLY A 176 6.40 -1.79 -3.70
N MET A 177 5.09 -1.95 -3.54
CA MET A 177 4.25 -2.42 -4.63
C MET A 177 4.19 -1.33 -5.71
N ALA A 178 5.20 -1.29 -6.56
CA ALA A 178 5.13 -0.74 -7.89
C ALA A 178 4.94 -1.92 -8.84
N GLU A 179 3.70 -2.12 -9.27
CA GLU A 179 3.26 -2.36 -10.66
C GLU A 179 1.76 -2.67 -10.73
#